data_AF-A0AAU6K0M8-F1
#
_entry.id   AF-A0AAU6K0M8-F1
#
_cell.length_a   1.000
_cell.length_b   1.000
_cell.length_c   1.000
_cell.angle_alpha   90.00
_cell.angle_beta   90.00
_cell.angle_gamma   90.00
#
_symmetry.space_group_name_H-M   'P 1'
#
loop_
_entity.id
_entity.type
_entity.pdbx_description
1 polymer ?
#
loop_
_entity_poly.entity_id
_entity_poly.type
_entity_poly.pdbx_seq_one_letter_code
_entity_poly.pdbx_strand_id
1 'polypeptide(L)' 'MFTPEEQTALAAHAAALNLSATEYIRQTVADRALSWHREQDTFRAIAQRRGCTVEELLQRGSLTDDSL' A
#
# COMPACT_ATOMS: atom_id res chain seq x y z
N MET A 1 4.81 -16.36 11.57
CA MET A 1 3.76 -16.56 12.59
C MET A 1 3.78 -15.34 13.47
N PHE A 2 2.64 -14.73 13.77
CA PHE A 2 2.57 -13.53 14.63
C PHE A 2 3.02 -13.86 16.06
N THR A 3 3.71 -12.91 16.68
CA THR A 3 4.02 -12.92 18.11
C THR A 3 2.73 -12.84 18.96
N PRO A 4 2.76 -13.23 20.24
CA PRO A 4 1.60 -13.10 21.13
C PRO A 4 1.07 -11.66 21.24
N GLU A 5 1.97 -10.68 21.28
CA GLU A 5 1.62 -9.26 21.32
C GLU A 5 0.91 -8.82 20.04
N GLU A 6 1.43 -9.22 18.87
CA GLU A 6 0.78 -8.95 17.58
C GLU A 6 -0.59 -9.63 17.47
N GLN A 7 -0.73 -10.88 17.94
CA GLN A 7 -2.01 -11.58 17.96
C GLN A 7 -3.04 -10.86 18.83
N THR A 8 -2.61 -10.35 20.00
CA THR A 8 -3.47 -9.58 20.90
C THR A 8 -3.94 -8.28 20.26
N ALA A 9 -3.02 -7.54 19.63
CA ALA A 9 -3.35 -6.31 18.92
C ALA A 9 -4.32 -6.56 17.74
N LEU A 10 -4.06 -7.60 16.94
CA LEU A 10 -4.93 -8.00 15.83
C LEU A 10 -6.33 -8.38 16.31
N ALA A 11 -6.44 -9.18 17.37
CA ALA A 11 -7.72 -9.59 17.93
C ALA A 11 -8.51 -8.40 18.48
N ALA A 12 -7.85 -7.49 19.21
CA ALA A 12 -8.48 -6.29 19.76
C ALA A 12 -9.04 -5.39 18.64
N HIS A 13 -8.26 -5.17 17.58
CA HIS A 13 -8.71 -4.33 16.46
C HIS A 13 -9.81 -5.01 15.63
N ALA A 14 -9.68 -6.31 15.36
CA ALA A 14 -10.72 -7.08 14.67
C ALA A 14 -12.06 -7.03 15.43
N ALA A 15 -12.01 -7.16 16.77
CA ALA A 15 -13.20 -7.08 17.63
C ALA A 15 -13.86 -5.69 17.58
N ALA A 16 -13.08 -4.60 17.57
CA ALA A 16 -13.60 -3.23 17.42
C ALA A 16 -14.37 -3.02 16.10
N LEU A 17 -14.03 -3.81 15.07
CA LEU A 17 -14.68 -3.80 13.76
C LEU A 17 -15.78 -4.87 13.62
N ASN A 18 -16.06 -5.64 14.68
CA ASN A 18 -16.97 -6.80 14.67
C ASN A 18 -16.58 -7.88 13.63
N LEU A 19 -15.29 -8.09 13.44
CA LEU A 19 -14.73 -9.10 12.54
C LEU A 19 -14.01 -10.20 13.32
N SER A 20 -13.89 -11.38 12.71
CA SER A 20 -12.92 -12.37 13.18
C SER A 20 -11.49 -11.91 12.82
N ALA A 21 -10.49 -12.35 13.59
CA ALA A 21 -9.09 -12.03 13.29
C ALA A 21 -8.68 -12.47 11.87
N THR A 22 -9.14 -13.64 11.42
CA THR A 22 -8.89 -14.14 10.06
C THR A 22 -9.51 -13.26 8.99
N GLU A 23 -10.76 -12.83 9.17
CA GLU A 23 -11.45 -11.97 8.20
C GLU A 23 -10.81 -10.57 8.16
N TYR A 24 -10.45 -10.03 9.31
CA TYR A 24 -9.70 -8.78 9.41
C TYR A 24 -8.36 -8.85 8.65
N ILE A 25 -7.57 -9.91 8.84
CA ILE A 25 -6.31 -10.11 8.11
C ILE A 25 -6.57 -10.20 6.61
N ARG A 26 -7.58 -10.97 6.18
CA ARG A 26 -7.92 -11.15 4.77
C ARG A 26 -8.26 -9.82 4.09
N GLN A 27 -9.11 -9.01 4.73
CA GLN A 27 -9.48 -7.67 4.23
C GLN A 27 -8.26 -6.75 4.18
N THR A 28 -7.49 -6.68 5.27
CA THR A 28 -6.29 -5.83 5.36
C THR A 28 -5.26 -6.16 4.27
N VAL A 29 -5.05 -7.45 4.00
CA VAL A 29 -4.14 -7.91 2.92
C VAL A 29 -4.68 -7.51 1.54
N ALA A 30 -5.98 -7.69 1.29
CA ALA A 30 -6.59 -7.30 0.04
C ALA A 30 -6.50 -5.79 -0.20
N ASP A 31 -6.80 -4.98 0.82
CA ASP A 31 -6.73 -3.53 0.76
C ASP A 31 -5.29 -3.05 0.53
N ARG A 32 -4.31 -3.65 1.22
CA ARG A 32 -2.90 -3.29 1.01
C ARG A 32 -2.42 -3.64 -0.39
N ALA A 33 -2.82 -4.81 -0.92
CA ALA A 33 -2.47 -5.21 -2.28
C ALA A 33 -3.07 -4.26 -3.32
N LEU A 34 -4.32 -3.84 -3.14
CA LEU A 34 -4.98 -2.88 -4.02
C LEU A 34 -4.35 -1.49 -3.94
N SER A 35 -4.03 -1.01 -2.74
CA SER A 35 -3.29 0.25 -2.54
C SER A 35 -1.96 0.23 -3.28
N TRP A 36 -1.19 -0.83 -3.10
CA TRP A 36 0.10 -1.01 -3.77
C TRP A 36 -0.03 -0.98 -5.30
N HIS A 37 -1.04 -1.65 -5.85
CA HIS A 37 -1.28 -1.63 -7.29
C HIS A 37 -1.58 -0.22 -7.82
N ARG A 38 -2.44 0.54 -7.11
CA ARG A 38 -2.76 1.93 -7.46
C ARG A 38 -1.56 2.87 -7.36
N GLU A 39 -0.73 2.68 -6.35
CA GLU A 39 0.54 3.40 -6.21
C GLU A 39 1.41 3.14 -7.46
N GLN A 40 1.61 1.87 -7.85
CA GLN A 40 2.38 1.51 -9.05
C GLN A 40 1.83 2.14 -10.34
N ASP A 41 0.51 2.12 -10.54
CA ASP A 41 -0.10 2.72 -11.73
C ASP A 41 0.08 4.24 -11.75
N THR A 42 0.04 4.89 -10.58
CA THR A 42 0.33 6.32 -10.45
C THR A 42 1.77 6.64 -10.87
N PHE A 43 2.73 5.85 -10.39
CA PHE A 43 4.13 5.98 -10.80
C PHE A 43 4.32 5.82 -12.31
N ARG A 44 3.68 4.81 -12.91
CA ARG A 44 3.71 4.59 -14.36
C ARG A 44 3.11 5.77 -15.13
N ALA A 45 1.98 6.31 -14.67
CA ALA A 45 1.35 7.45 -15.30
C ALA A 45 2.24 8.70 -15.26
N ILE A 46 2.92 8.95 -14.14
CA ILE A 46 3.89 10.05 -14.02
C ILE A 46 5.06 9.84 -14.99
N ALA A 47 5.59 8.62 -15.06
CA ALA A 47 6.71 8.29 -15.94
C ALA A 47 6.36 8.54 -17.41
N GLN A 48 5.19 8.05 -17.83
CA GLN A 48 4.64 8.27 -19.17
C GLN A 48 4.47 9.76 -19.51
N ARG A 49 3.91 10.56 -18.59
CA ARG A 49 3.75 12.01 -18.78
C ARG A 49 5.07 12.74 -18.98
N ARG A 50 6.15 12.23 -18.37
CA ARG A 50 7.50 12.80 -18.49
C ARG A 50 8.32 12.17 -19.62
N GLY A 51 7.76 11.24 -20.39
CA GLY A 51 8.47 10.54 -21.45
C GLY A 51 9.65 9.70 -20.95
N CYS A 52 9.56 9.18 -19.73
CA CYS A 52 10.60 8.37 -19.09
C CYS A 52 10.02 7.09 -18.48
N THR A 53 10.90 6.24 -17.94
CA THR A 53 10.57 5.00 -17.23
C THR A 53 10.41 5.23 -15.73
N VAL A 54 9.79 4.28 -15.02
CA VAL A 54 9.62 4.35 -13.57
C VAL A 54 10.97 4.26 -12.87
N GLU A 55 11.90 3.47 -13.39
CA GLU A 55 13.26 3.32 -12.89
C GLU A 55 14.03 4.64 -12.98
N GLU A 56 13.89 5.39 -14.08
CA GLU A 56 14.46 6.72 -14.24
C GLU A 56 13.86 7.73 -13.25
N LEU A 57 12.57 7.63 -12.93
CA LEU A 57 11.97 8.45 -11.86
C LEU A 57 12.55 8.14 -10.48
N LEU A 58 12.70 6.85 -10.15
CA LEU A 58 13.23 6.41 -8.87
C LEU A 58 14.70 6.83 -8.69
N GLN A 59 15.51 6.75 -9.75
CA GLN A 59 16.91 7.19 -9.74
C GLN A 59 17.04 8.70 -9.55
N ARG A 60 16.09 9.50 -10.03
CA ARG A 60 16.11 10.96 -9.90
C ARG A 60 15.75 11.45 -8.50
N GLY A 61 15.27 10.57 -7.61
CA GLY A 61 15.06 10.84 -6.18
C GLY A 61 14.05 11.95 -5.85
N SER A 62 13.37 12.52 -6.86
CA SER A 62 12.41 13.60 -6.71
C SER A 62 11.24 13.39 -7.68
N LEU A 63 10.08 13.05 -7.13
CA LEU A 63 8.79 13.13 -7.82
C LEU A 63 8.18 14.53 -7.59
N THR A 64 8.96 15.61 -7.74
CA THR A 64 8.35 16.94 -7.77
C THR A 64 7.53 17.03 -9.04
N ASP A 65 6.20 17.09 -8.90
CA ASP A 65 5.28 17.40 -9.98
C ASP A 65 5.45 18.87 -10.33
N ASP A 66 6.34 19.16 -11.28
CA ASP A 66 6.61 20.53 -11.77
C ASP A 66 5.44 21.07 -12.65
N SER A 67 4.24 20.50 -12.49
CA SER A 67 3.02 20.78 -13.26
C SER A 67 2.05 21.72 -12.53
N LEU A 68 2.56 22.69 -11.75
CA LEU A 68 1.77 23.77 -11.15
C LEU A 68 2.22 25.14 -11.68
#